data_AF-A0A661DZ76-F1
#
_entry.id   AF-A0A661DZ76-F1
#
_cell.length_a   1.000
_cell.length_b   1.000
_cell.length_c   1.000
_cell.angle_alpha   90.00
_cell.angle_beta   90.00
_cell.angle_gamma   90.00
#
_symmetry.space_group_name_H-M   'P 1'
#
loop_
_entity.id
_entity.type
_entity.pdbx_description
1 polymer ?
#
loop_
_entity_poly.entity_id
_entity_poly.type
_entity_poly.pdbx_seq_one_letter_code
_entity_poly.pdbx_strand_id
1 'polypeptide(L)'
;MSSYEKNGHLDIFTKFYNLFEPKMTNLLSKLIVCCILLVASGLAYSSAGWTDPGYLIEVQVSNTGRIIAKSSVKVNPSGCRDKELFYIDSSAVNAEQIYKLLLESITSRNQVKLYVTGRCELKGMSGISSAIILSK
;
A
#
# COMPACT_ATOMS: atom_id res chain seq x y z
N MET A 1 -56.63 -25.88 -20.75
CA MET A 1 -56.15 -24.52 -21.06
C MET A 1 -55.09 -24.14 -20.04
N SER A 2 -53.82 -24.46 -20.36
CA SER A 2 -52.71 -23.51 -20.67
C SER A 2 -52.02 -23.07 -19.38
N SER A 3 -50.89 -23.65 -18.95
CA SER A 3 -49.57 -23.83 -19.59
C SER A 3 -48.95 -22.51 -20.06
N TYR A 4 -47.97 -22.04 -19.29
CA TYR A 4 -46.91 -21.03 -19.53
C TYR A 4 -45.95 -21.23 -18.33
N GLU A 5 -44.75 -21.82 -18.37
CA GLU A 5 -43.58 -21.77 -19.27
C GLU A 5 -43.01 -20.37 -19.48
N LYS A 6 -41.91 -20.08 -18.76
CA LYS A 6 -40.80 -19.23 -19.20
C LYS A 6 -39.57 -19.42 -18.30
N ASN A 7 -38.73 -20.36 -18.74
CA ASN A 7 -37.31 -20.41 -18.42
C ASN A 7 -36.55 -19.39 -19.27
N GLY A 8 -35.42 -18.91 -18.75
CA GLY A 8 -34.31 -18.43 -19.57
C GLY A 8 -33.97 -16.97 -19.36
N HIS A 9 -32.93 -16.70 -18.58
CA HIS A 9 -31.88 -15.73 -18.94
C HIS A 9 -30.72 -15.72 -17.92
N LEU A 10 -29.86 -16.75 -17.89
CA LEU A 10 -28.56 -16.66 -17.21
C LEU A 10 -27.62 -17.77 -17.70
N ASP A 11 -27.21 -17.69 -18.97
CA ASP A 11 -26.23 -18.61 -19.54
C ASP A 11 -25.29 -17.92 -20.54
N ILE A 12 -24.82 -16.72 -20.17
CA ILE A 12 -23.80 -15.98 -20.96
C ILE A 12 -22.40 -16.17 -20.37
N PHE A 13 -22.25 -16.56 -19.10
CA PHE A 13 -20.93 -16.78 -18.49
C PHE A 13 -20.31 -18.15 -18.76
N THR A 14 -21.09 -19.12 -19.28
CA THR A 14 -20.63 -20.51 -19.46
C THR A 14 -20.08 -20.80 -20.86
N LYS A 15 -20.14 -19.84 -21.81
CA LYS A 15 -19.77 -20.07 -23.21
C LYS A 15 -18.38 -19.58 -23.63
N PHE A 16 -17.65 -18.87 -22.77
CA PHE A 16 -16.28 -18.41 -23.08
C PHE A 16 -15.17 -19.41 -22.70
N TYR A 17 -15.49 -20.50 -22.00
CA TYR A 17 -14.49 -21.49 -21.56
C TYR A 17 -14.25 -22.65 -22.53
N ASN A 18 -15.08 -22.82 -23.57
CA ASN A 18 -15.07 -24.02 -24.41
C ASN A 18 -14.61 -23.80 -25.86
N LEU A 19 -13.62 -22.94 -26.09
CA LEU A 19 -13.04 -22.74 -27.42
C LEU A 19 -11.52 -22.65 -27.42
N PHE A 20 -10.88 -23.42 -26.54
CA PHE A 20 -9.44 -23.62 -26.58
C PHE A 20 -9.11 -25.08 -26.23
N GLU A 21 -9.20 -25.97 -27.22
CA GLU A 21 -8.57 -27.29 -27.15
C GLU A 21 -7.06 -27.14 -27.38
N PRO A 22 -6.17 -27.38 -26.39
CA PRO A 22 -4.75 -27.31 -26.61
C PRO A 22 -4.22 -28.69 -27.05
N LYS A 23 -4.33 -28.98 -28.34
CA LYS A 23 -3.60 -30.09 -28.97
C LYS A 23 -2.18 -29.61 -29.31
N MET A 24 -1.18 -30.10 -28.56
CA MET A 24 0.26 -29.98 -28.86
C MET A 24 0.84 -28.57 -29.10
N THR A 25 0.58 -27.60 -28.21
CA THR A 25 1.28 -26.28 -28.17
C THR A 25 1.80 -25.91 -26.77
N ASN A 26 1.97 -26.92 -25.91
CA ASN A 26 2.10 -26.79 -24.45
C ASN A 26 3.43 -26.25 -23.92
N LEU A 27 4.47 -26.05 -24.75
CA LEU A 27 5.75 -25.49 -24.27
C LEU A 27 5.86 -23.99 -24.51
N LEU A 28 5.45 -23.53 -25.70
CA LEU A 28 5.57 -22.12 -26.09
C LEU A 28 4.60 -21.23 -25.30
N SER A 29 3.36 -21.70 -25.07
CA SER A 29 2.39 -20.98 -24.26
C SER A 29 2.80 -20.88 -22.79
N LYS A 30 3.39 -21.95 -22.23
CA LYS A 30 3.94 -21.96 -20.87
C LYS A 30 5.12 -20.99 -20.73
N LEU A 31 6.00 -20.91 -21.75
CA LEU A 31 7.10 -19.95 -21.79
C LEU A 31 6.59 -18.51 -21.83
N ILE A 32 5.59 -18.21 -22.65
CA ILE A 32 5.00 -16.86 -22.75
C ILE A 32 4.35 -16.45 -21.42
N VAL A 33 3.55 -17.34 -20.81
CA VAL A 33 2.91 -17.06 -19.51
C VAL A 33 3.96 -16.86 -18.41
N CYS A 34 5.03 -17.67 -18.42
CA CYS A 34 6.15 -17.52 -17.48
C CYS A 34 6.87 -16.16 -17.68
N CYS A 35 7.16 -15.78 -18.92
CA CYS A 35 7.78 -14.48 -19.23
C CYS A 35 6.91 -13.29 -18.79
N ILE A 36 5.58 -13.36 -18.99
CA ILE A 36 4.66 -12.29 -18.57
C ILE A 36 4.65 -12.15 -17.04
N LEU A 37 4.64 -13.27 -16.31
CA LEU A 37 4.72 -13.26 -14.84
C LEU A 37 6.04 -12.71 -14.32
N LEU A 38 7.15 -12.98 -15.02
CA LEU A 38 8.49 -12.51 -14.64
C LEU A 38 8.67 -11.00 -14.86
N VAL A 39 7.98 -10.41 -15.84
CA VAL A 39 7.96 -8.96 -16.03
C VAL A 39 7.02 -8.27 -15.02
N ALA A 40 5.93 -8.93 -14.62
CA ALA A 40 4.96 -8.36 -13.68
C ALA A 40 5.48 -8.26 -12.23
N SER A 41 6.43 -9.10 -11.82
CA SER A 41 7.01 -9.07 -10.46
C SER A 41 7.94 -7.87 -10.21
N GLY A 42 8.44 -7.22 -11.27
CA GLY A 42 9.32 -6.06 -11.15
C GLY A 42 8.63 -4.75 -10.78
N LEU A 43 7.30 -4.68 -10.76
CA LEU A 43 6.57 -3.42 -10.53
C LEU A 43 6.24 -3.13 -9.07
N ALA A 44 6.53 -4.04 -8.14
CA ALA A 44 6.36 -3.83 -6.71
C ALA A 44 7.61 -3.18 -6.08
N TYR A 45 8.01 -2.02 -6.58
CA TYR A 45 9.07 -1.22 -5.94
C TYR A 45 8.46 -0.40 -4.81
N SER A 46 8.52 -0.94 -3.59
CA SER A 46 8.48 -0.08 -2.41
C SER A 46 9.91 0.30 -2.02
N SER A 47 10.18 1.60 -1.94
CA SER A 47 11.53 2.10 -1.65
C SER A 47 11.60 2.64 -0.23
N ALA A 48 12.67 2.33 0.49
CA ALA A 48 12.97 2.90 1.79
C ALA A 48 13.73 4.21 1.61
N GLY A 49 13.49 5.20 2.47
CA GLY A 49 14.22 6.46 2.39
C GLY A 49 13.61 7.58 3.21
N TRP A 50 14.27 8.73 3.19
CA TRP A 50 13.77 9.96 3.82
C TRP A 50 12.72 10.62 2.93
N THR A 51 11.61 11.05 3.53
CA THR A 51 10.68 11.98 2.88
C THR A 51 11.31 13.35 2.70
N ASP A 52 10.70 14.15 1.83
CA ASP A 52 10.92 15.59 1.86
C ASP A 52 10.49 16.19 3.21
N PRO A 53 11.01 17.37 3.58
CA PRO A 53 10.48 18.14 4.70
C PRO A 53 8.99 18.42 4.53
N GLY A 54 8.21 18.19 5.57
CA GLY A 54 6.78 18.50 5.62
C GLY A 54 6.34 18.86 7.02
N TYR A 55 5.05 19.14 7.20
CA TYR A 55 4.47 19.36 8.53
C TYR A 55 3.64 18.16 8.93
N LEU A 56 3.64 17.80 10.21
CA LEU A 56 2.62 16.90 10.73
C LEU A 56 1.31 17.66 10.90
N ILE A 57 0.24 17.03 10.44
CA ILE A 57 -1.13 17.53 10.53
C ILE A 57 -1.81 16.89 11.73
N GLU A 58 -1.62 15.58 11.91
CA GLU A 58 -2.31 14.79 12.94
C GLU A 58 -1.44 13.60 13.35
N VAL A 59 -1.51 13.23 14.62
CA VAL A 59 -0.98 11.97 15.15
C VAL A 59 -2.03 11.37 16.07
N GLN A 60 -2.35 10.09 15.86
CA GLN A 60 -3.33 9.36 16.65
C GLN A 60 -2.81 7.98 17.02
N VAL A 61 -3.27 7.44 18.15
CA VAL A 61 -3.07 6.04 18.52
C VAL A 61 -4.32 5.25 18.12
N SER A 62 -4.15 4.19 17.34
CA SER A 62 -5.20 3.26 16.96
C SER A 62 -5.42 2.21 18.06
N ASN A 63 -6.66 1.72 18.16
CA ASN A 63 -7.04 0.60 19.02
C ASN A 63 -6.29 -0.70 18.70
N THR A 64 -5.58 -0.76 17.57
CA THR A 64 -4.76 -1.90 17.14
C THR A 64 -3.30 -1.82 17.62
N GLY A 65 -2.96 -0.92 18.55
CA GLY A 65 -1.57 -0.75 19.00
C GLY A 65 -0.66 -0.17 17.91
N ARG A 66 -1.18 0.77 17.12
CA ARG A 66 -0.38 1.43 16.08
C ARG A 66 -0.54 2.93 16.21
N ILE A 67 0.55 3.66 16.03
CA ILE A 67 0.50 5.12 15.92
C ILE A 67 0.35 5.44 14.44
N ILE A 68 -0.63 6.27 14.11
CA ILE A 68 -0.87 6.75 12.75
C ILE A 68 -0.56 8.24 12.73
N ALA A 69 0.22 8.68 11.75
CA ALA A 69 0.58 10.07 11.55
C ALA A 69 0.20 10.52 10.14
N LYS A 70 -0.39 11.71 10.04
CA LYS A 70 -0.69 12.38 8.77
C LYS A 70 0.25 13.55 8.56
N SER A 71 0.85 13.65 7.38
CA SER A 71 1.80 14.71 7.05
C SER A 71 1.58 15.33 5.68
N SER A 72 1.98 16.59 5.52
CA SER A 72 1.97 17.34 4.25
C SER A 72 3.28 17.20 3.44
N VAL A 73 4.01 16.09 3.60
CA VAL A 73 5.23 15.84 2.82
C VAL A 73 4.92 15.73 1.33
N LYS A 74 5.72 16.41 0.49
CA LYS A 74 5.50 16.41 -0.96
C LYS A 74 5.96 15.13 -1.63
N VAL A 75 7.11 14.60 -1.19
CA VAL A 75 7.71 13.39 -1.74
C VAL A 75 7.81 12.34 -0.64
N ASN A 76 7.17 11.21 -0.90
CA ASN A 76 7.25 9.99 -0.10
C ASN A 76 7.82 8.87 -0.99
N PRO A 77 9.04 8.37 -0.72
CA PRO A 77 9.67 7.36 -1.56
C PRO A 77 9.08 5.96 -1.39
N SER A 78 8.15 5.74 -0.44
CA SER A 78 7.64 4.41 -0.09
C SER A 78 7.02 3.62 -1.23
N GLY A 79 6.53 4.30 -2.28
CA GLY A 79 5.74 3.67 -3.35
C GLY A 79 4.36 3.20 -2.87
N CYS A 80 3.98 3.47 -1.62
CA CYS A 80 2.68 3.08 -1.09
C CYS A 80 1.56 3.95 -1.66
N ARG A 81 0.34 3.40 -1.66
CA ARG A 81 -0.85 4.06 -2.23
C ARG A 81 -1.13 5.41 -1.56
N ASP A 82 -0.99 5.46 -0.24
CA ASP A 82 -1.17 6.68 0.53
C ASP A 82 0.19 7.33 0.80
N LYS A 83 0.35 8.56 0.30
CA LYS A 83 1.59 9.32 0.38
C LYS A 83 1.70 10.16 1.65
N GLU A 84 0.56 10.46 2.29
CA GLU A 84 0.46 11.38 3.42
C GLU A 84 0.27 10.66 4.75
N LEU A 85 -0.14 9.38 4.72
CA LEU A 85 -0.36 8.57 5.92
C LEU A 85 0.81 7.62 6.21
N PHE A 86 1.24 7.67 7.46
CA PHE A 86 2.35 6.91 8.00
C PHE A 86 1.90 6.13 9.22
N TYR A 87 2.54 4.99 9.49
CA TYR A 87 2.30 4.22 10.70
C TYR A 87 3.60 3.80 11.40
N ILE A 88 3.51 3.68 12.72
CA ILE A 88 4.53 3.08 13.59
C ILE A 88 3.86 1.92 14.33
N ASP A 89 4.52 0.77 14.34
CA ASP A 89 4.12 -0.33 15.20
C ASP A 89 4.49 -0.01 16.65
N SER A 90 3.55 -0.06 17.59
CA SER A 90 3.86 0.25 18.99
C SER A 90 4.81 -0.75 19.65
N SER A 91 5.01 -1.92 19.03
CA SER A 91 6.01 -2.90 19.46
C SER A 91 7.44 -2.53 19.05
N ALA A 92 7.63 -1.53 18.19
CA ALA A 92 8.96 -1.09 17.80
C ALA A 92 9.70 -0.46 18.99
N VAL A 93 10.98 -0.82 19.15
CA VAL A 93 11.84 -0.40 20.28
C VAL A 93 11.87 1.13 20.46
N ASN A 94 11.72 1.87 19.37
CA ASN A 94 11.78 3.33 19.35
C ASN A 94 10.41 4.01 19.14
N ALA A 95 9.29 3.27 19.22
CA ALA A 95 7.96 3.79 18.91
C ALA A 95 7.57 4.99 19.79
N GLU A 96 7.86 4.91 21.08
CA GLU A 96 7.54 5.97 22.05
C GLU A 96 8.36 7.25 21.79
N GLN A 97 9.65 7.11 21.48
CA GLN A 97 10.55 8.23 21.18
C GLN A 97 10.12 8.92 19.89
N ILE A 98 9.80 8.14 18.85
CA ILE A 98 9.27 8.70 17.60
C ILE A 98 7.95 9.41 17.89
N TYR A 99 7.01 8.80 18.62
CA TYR A 99 5.74 9.42 18.95
C TYR A 99 5.89 10.77 19.66
N LYS A 100 6.76 10.86 20.67
CA LYS A 100 7.06 12.12 21.38
C LYS A 100 7.62 13.18 20.43
N LEU A 101 8.54 12.80 19.55
CA LEU A 101 9.10 13.68 18.54
C LEU A 101 8.04 14.17 17.54
N LEU A 102 7.13 13.30 17.12
CA LEU A 102 6.02 13.68 16.25
C LEU A 102 5.08 14.68 16.97
N LEU A 103 4.73 14.42 18.23
CA LEU A 103 3.93 15.36 19.03
C LEU A 103 4.62 16.72 19.20
N GLU A 104 5.92 16.72 19.52
CA GLU A 104 6.71 17.94 19.63
C GLU A 104 6.72 18.74 18.32
N SER A 105 6.81 18.06 17.17
CA SER A 105 6.76 18.76 15.87
C SER A 105 5.42 19.45 15.60
N ILE A 106 4.31 18.87 16.07
CA ILE A 106 2.97 19.48 15.96
C ILE A 106 2.89 20.72 16.84
N THR A 107 3.32 20.63 18.11
CA THR A 107 3.22 21.75 19.06
C THR A 107 4.16 22.90 18.69
N SER A 108 5.36 22.58 18.21
CA SER A 108 6.37 23.56 17.78
C SER A 108 6.14 24.09 16.36
N ARG A 109 5.23 23.47 15.58
CA ARG A 109 5.03 23.75 14.15
C ARG A 109 6.32 23.66 13.33
N ASN A 110 7.22 22.78 13.73
CA ASN A 110 8.46 22.53 13.01
C ASN A 110 8.23 21.58 11.84
N GLN A 111 9.11 21.65 10.84
CA GLN A 111 9.09 20.68 9.75
C GLN A 111 9.67 19.35 10.22
N VAL A 112 9.23 18.25 9.63
CA VAL A 112 9.76 16.92 9.89
C VAL A 112 10.20 16.23 8.61
N LYS A 113 11.19 15.34 8.73
CA LYS A 113 11.48 14.30 7.76
C LYS A 113 11.22 12.95 8.38
N LEU A 114 10.53 12.08 7.67
CA LEU A 114 10.20 10.73 8.11
C LEU A 114 11.03 9.73 7.30
N TYR A 115 11.60 8.73 7.97
CA TYR A 115 12.27 7.62 7.26
C TYR A 115 11.27 6.49 7.06
N VAL A 116 10.86 6.28 5.81
CA VAL A 116 9.97 5.18 5.42
C VAL A 116 10.77 3.91 5.16
N THR A 117 10.19 2.78 5.55
CA THR A 117 10.81 1.45 5.45
C THR A 117 10.53 0.74 4.13
N GLY A 118 9.66 1.30 3.28
CA GLY A 118 9.10 0.62 2.11
C GLY A 118 8.01 -0.41 2.47
N ARG A 119 7.58 -0.54 3.74
CA ARG A 119 6.43 -1.39 4.05
C ARG A 119 5.12 -0.65 3.82
N CYS A 120 4.22 -1.25 3.05
CA CYS A 120 2.88 -0.74 2.80
C CYS A 120 1.83 -1.59 3.52
N GLU A 121 1.15 -1.02 4.50
CA GLU A 121 0.09 -1.69 5.27
C GLU A 121 -1.12 -0.77 5.49
N LEU A 122 -2.12 -1.20 6.26
CA LEU A 122 -3.24 -0.35 6.71
C LEU A 122 -3.93 0.41 5.58
N LYS A 123 -4.26 -0.28 4.48
CA LYS A 123 -4.86 0.34 3.28
C LYS A 123 -3.89 1.27 2.53
N GLY A 124 -2.59 0.96 2.56
CA GLY A 124 -1.57 1.60 1.73
C GLY A 124 -0.80 2.72 2.40
N MET A 125 -0.79 2.77 3.74
CA MET A 125 0.05 3.66 4.54
C MET A 125 1.49 3.17 4.56
N SER A 126 2.42 4.11 4.76
CA SER A 126 3.86 3.84 4.77
C SER A 126 4.37 3.60 6.20
N GLY A 127 5.04 2.49 6.46
CA GLY A 127 5.66 2.24 7.76
C GLY A 127 6.92 3.09 7.95
N ILE A 128 7.05 3.77 9.09
CA ILE A 128 8.23 4.59 9.42
C ILE A 128 9.06 3.97 10.55
N SER A 129 10.38 4.17 10.48
CA SER A 129 11.31 3.68 11.51
C SER A 129 12.09 4.80 12.21
N SER A 130 12.01 6.04 11.71
CA SER A 130 12.69 7.19 12.29
C SER A 130 12.01 8.49 11.87
N ALA A 131 12.22 9.55 12.65
CA ALA A 131 11.76 10.90 12.35
C ALA A 131 12.80 11.92 12.83
N ILE A 132 12.91 13.03 12.11
CA ILE A 132 13.81 14.15 12.46
C ILE A 132 12.97 15.43 12.43
N ILE A 133 13.05 16.22 13.49
CA ILE A 133 12.52 17.60 13.52
C ILE A 133 13.58 18.53 12.93
N LEU A 134 13.15 19.40 12.04
CA LEU A 134 13.96 20.50 11.51
C LEU A 134 13.58 21.77 12.29
N SER A 135 14.45 22.17 13.21
CA SER A 135 14.32 23.46 13.89
C SER A 135 14.76 24.59 12.95
N LYS A 136 14.04 25.71 13.00
CA LYS A 136 14.48 26.95 12.35
C LYS A 136 15.59 27.64 13.13
#